data_AF-A0A0G0UEK8-F1
#
_entry.id   AF-A0A0G0UEK8-F1
#
_cell.length_a   1.000
_cell.length_b   1.000
_cell.length_c   1.000
_cell.angle_alpha   90.00
_cell.angle_beta   90.00
_cell.angle_gamma   90.00
#
_symmetry.space_group_name_H-M   'P 1'
#
loop_
_entity.id
_entity.type
_entity.pdbx_description
1 polymer ?
#
loop_
_entity_poly.entity_id
_entity_poly.type
_entity_poly.pdbx_seq_one_letter_code
_entity_poly.pdbx_strand_id
1 'polypeptide(L)' 'MKKDTIIRLPKALANPQYKGKHLVLVEGRVVAAGTWEKVSRALKSIYKQGKTPMITYMPKADSMILLTR' A
#
# COMPACT_ATOMS: atom_id res chain seq x y z
N MET A 1 7.36 1.97 -20.94
CA MET A 1 7.40 2.61 -19.61
C MET A 1 5.96 2.76 -19.11
N LYS A 2 5.54 2.03 -18.08
CA LYS A 2 4.16 2.11 -17.57
C LYS A 2 4.01 3.43 -16.82
N LYS A 3 3.12 4.31 -17.30
CA LYS A 3 2.76 5.58 -16.65
C LYS A 3 2.42 5.34 -15.19
N ASP A 4 3.13 6.03 -14.29
CA ASP A 4 2.83 6.10 -12.86
C ASP A 4 1.42 6.66 -12.68
N THR A 5 0.45 5.76 -12.68
CA THR A 5 -0.96 6.13 -12.57
C THR A 5 -1.16 6.56 -11.13
N ILE A 6 -1.52 7.82 -10.92
CA ILE A 6 -1.89 8.35 -9.60
C ILE A 6 -3.16 7.62 -9.16
N ILE A 7 -3.02 6.63 -8.29
CA ILE A 7 -4.15 5.88 -7.77
C ILE A 7 -4.51 6.42 -6.39
N ARG A 8 -5.57 7.24 -6.35
CA ARG A 8 -6.23 7.67 -5.11
C ARG A 8 -6.87 6.44 -4.44
N LEU A 9 -6.79 6.34 -3.11
CA LEU A 9 -7.27 5.21 -2.29
C LEU A 9 -8.57 4.54 -2.82
N PRO A 10 -9.68 5.25 -3.10
CA PRO A 10 -10.90 4.61 -3.62
C PRO A 10 -10.69 3.81 -4.92
N LYS A 11 -9.86 4.32 -5.84
CA LYS A 11 -9.50 3.62 -7.09
C LYS A 11 -8.50 2.48 -6.86
N ALA A 12 -7.66 2.56 -5.82
CA ALA A 12 -6.74 1.47 -5.46
C ALA A 12 -7.50 0.28 -4.88
N LEU A 13 -8.48 0.56 -4.03
CA LEU A 13 -9.33 -0.47 -3.41
C LEU A 13 -10.14 -1.24 -4.45
N ALA A 14 -10.54 -0.60 -5.55
CA ALA A 14 -11.23 -1.27 -6.65
C ALA A 14 -10.29 -2.10 -7.56
N ASN A 15 -8.96 -1.97 -7.43
CA ASN A 15 -8.03 -2.61 -8.34
C ASN A 15 -7.68 -4.05 -7.88
N PRO A 16 -8.05 -5.09 -8.66
CA PRO A 16 -7.77 -6.48 -8.30
C PRO A 16 -6.28 -6.78 -8.09
N GLN A 17 -5.39 -6.02 -8.73
CA GLN A 17 -3.94 -6.23 -8.63
C GLN A 17 -3.37 -5.99 -7.22
N TYR A 18 -4.12 -5.28 -6.36
CA TYR A 18 -3.71 -4.95 -5.00
C TYR A 18 -4.30 -5.88 -3.95
N LYS A 19 -5.27 -6.74 -4.30
CA LYS A 19 -5.84 -7.72 -3.35
C LYS A 19 -4.75 -8.64 -2.80
N GLY A 20 -4.77 -8.83 -1.48
CA GLY A 20 -3.80 -9.62 -0.72
C GLY A 20 -2.43 -8.98 -0.57
N LYS A 21 -2.30 -7.65 -0.70
CA LYS A 21 -1.02 -6.95 -0.61
C LYS A 21 -1.09 -5.81 0.40
N HIS A 22 0.05 -5.57 1.04
CA HIS A 22 0.31 -4.30 1.70
C HIS A 22 0.61 -3.25 0.64
N LEU A 23 0.13 -2.04 0.87
CA LEU A 23 0.35 -0.87 0.04
C LEU A 23 1.03 0.21 0.88
N VAL A 24 2.01 0.88 0.29
CA VAL A 24 2.57 2.13 0.83
C VAL A 24 2.13 3.26 -0.07
N LEU A 25 1.58 4.29 0.56
CA LEU A 25 1.18 5.51 -0.11
C LEU A 25 2.02 6.68 0.37
N VAL A 26 2.37 7.56 -0.55
CA VAL A 26 2.97 8.87 -0.27
C VAL A 26 2.13 9.89 -1.03
N GLU A 27 1.61 10.90 -0.34
CA GLU A 27 0.76 11.94 -0.96
C GLU A 27 -0.42 11.34 -1.75
N GLY A 28 -1.00 10.25 -1.22
CA GLY A 28 -2.11 9.54 -1.84
C GLY A 28 -1.75 8.72 -3.09
N ARG A 29 -0.46 8.48 -3.38
CA ARG A 29 0.03 7.66 -4.50
C ARG A 29 0.62 6.35 -3.99
N VAL A 30 0.21 5.22 -4.59
CA VAL A 30 0.82 3.91 -4.29
C VAL A 30 2.24 3.88 -4.83
N VAL A 31 3.23 3.88 -3.94
CA VAL A 31 4.67 3.85 -4.28
C VAL A 31 5.27 2.45 -4.10
N ALA A 32 4.62 1.59 -3.32
CA ALA A 32 4.99 0.18 -3.19
C ALA A 32 3.76 -0.69 -2.93
N ALA A 33 3.78 -1.91 -3.46
CA ALA A 33 2.76 -2.93 -3.23
C ALA A 33 3.39 -4.33 -3.17
N GLY A 34 3.01 -5.15 -2.19
CA GLY A 34 3.50 -6.53 -2.09
C GLY A 34 3.33 -7.14 -0.71
N THR A 35 4.20 -8.12 -0.40
CA THR A 35 4.31 -8.68 0.95
C THR A 35 4.87 -7.66 1.92
N TRP A 36 4.70 -7.90 3.23
CA TRP A 36 5.22 -7.04 4.27
C TRP A 36 6.75 -6.86 4.19
N GLU A 37 7.50 -7.91 3.86
CA GLU A 37 8.97 -7.87 3.74
C GLU A 37 9.42 -6.95 2.61
N LYS A 38 8.64 -6.87 1.53
CA LYS A 38 8.93 -5.96 0.41
C LYS A 38 8.54 -4.53 0.77
N VAL A 39 7.36 -4.36 1.35
CA VAL A 39 6.79 -3.05 1.69
C VAL A 39 7.57 -2.36 2.81
N SER A 40 7.98 -3.09 3.85
CA SER A 40 8.76 -2.54 4.97
C SER A 40 10.11 -1.96 4.53
N ARG A 41 10.74 -2.49 3.47
CA ARG A 41 11.97 -1.93 2.89
C ARG A 41 11.71 -0.58 2.21
N ALA A 42 10.65 -0.49 1.41
CA ALA A 42 10.25 0.77 0.79
C ALA A 42 9.89 1.82 1.85
N LEU A 43 9.15 1.39 2.88
CA LEU A 43 8.74 2.23 4.00
C LEU A 43 9.95 2.85 4.72
N LYS A 44 10.97 2.05 5.06
CA LYS A 44 12.21 2.53 5.68
C LYS A 44 12.93 3.57 4.80
N SER A 45 12.95 3.36 3.48
CA SER A 45 13.54 4.32 2.54
C SER A 45 12.75 5.63 2.50
N ILE A 46 11.42 5.58 2.53
CA ILE A 46 10.55 6.76 2.50
C ILE A 46 10.70 7.60 3.77
N TYR A 47 10.78 6.96 4.94
CA TYR A 47 11.05 7.68 6.19
C TYR A 47 12.40 8.42 6.16
N LYS A 48 13.44 7.79 5.59
CA LYS A 48 14.75 8.45 5.42
C LYS A 48 14.71 9.68 4.49
N GLN A 49 13.72 9.75 3.60
CA GLN A 49 13.49 10.90 2.73
C GLN A 49 12.69 12.02 3.42
N GLY A 50 12.35 11.89 4.71
CA GLY A 50 11.56 12.88 5.46
C GLY A 50 10.09 12.94 5.04
N LYS A 51 9.59 11.93 4.33
CA LYS A 51 8.19 11.84 3.89
C LYS A 51 7.37 11.07 4.91
N THR A 52 6.07 11.38 4.98
CA THR A 52 5.10 10.67 5.84
C THR A 52 4.29 9.69 5.01
N PRO A 53 4.65 8.38 5.00
CA PRO A 53 3.89 7.36 4.30
C PRO A 53 2.60 6.97 5.05
N MET A 54 1.60 6.54 4.29
CA MET A 54 0.46 5.78 4.79
C MET A 54 0.63 4.31 4.40
N ILE A 55 0.33 3.40 5.32
CA ILE A 55 0.32 1.96 5.05
C ILE A 55 -1.10 1.46 5.14
N THR A 56 -1.49 0.60 4.21
CA THR A 56 -2.76 -0.13 4.27
C THR A 56 -2.56 -1.55 3.76
N TYR A 57 -3.48 -2.44 4.12
CA TYR A 57 -3.53 -3.80 3.59
C TYR A 57 -4.86 -3.98 2.88
N MET A 58 -4.81 -4.46 1.64
CA MET A 58 -6.01 -4.81 0.89
C MET A 58 -6.27 -6.30 1.06
N PRO A 59 -7.29 -6.73 1.82
CA PRO A 59 -7.57 -8.14 2.01
C PRO A 59 -7.98 -8.83 0.69
N LYS A 60 -7.70 -10.13 0.59
CA LYS A 60 -8.29 -10.97 -0.47
C LYS A 60 -9.77 -11.29 -0.19
N ALA A 61 -10.08 -11.49 1.09
CA ALA A 61 -11.42 -11.75 1.57
C ALA A 61 -12.25 -10.46 1.62
N ASP A 62 -13.57 -10.60 1.61
CA ASP A 62 -14.50 -9.48 1.66
C ASP A 62 -14.49 -8.77 3.03
N SER A 63 -13.91 -9.41 4.05
CA SER A 63 -13.81 -8.85 5.40
C SER A 63 -12.48 -9.24 6.04
N MET A 64 -11.93 -8.32 6.83
CA MET A 64 -10.75 -8.53 7.65
C MET A 64 -11.11 -8.29 9.10
N ILE A 65 -10.91 -9.31 9.95
CA ILE A 65 -11.10 -9.20 11.39
C ILE A 65 -9.73 -8.96 12.00
N LEU A 66 -9.53 -7.79 12.61
CA LEU A 66 -8.34 -7.50 13.39
C LEU A 66 -8.58 -7.95 14.83
N LEU A 67 -7.89 -9.01 15.25
CA LEU A 67 -7.90 -9.45 16.64
C LEU A 67 -6.78 -8.74 17.38
N THR A 68 -7.12 -7.83 18.29
CA THR A 68 -6.16 -7.25 19.23
C THR A 68 -6.07 -8.14 20.46
N ARG A 69 -4.85 -8.57 20.81
CA ARG A 69 -4.57 -9.22 22.10
C ARG A 69 -4.20 -8.16 23.14
#